data_AF-A0A8T2ZYS8-F1
#
_entry.id   AF-A0A8T2ZYS8-F1
#
_cell.length_a   1.000
_cell.length_b   1.000
_cell.length_c   1.000
_cell.angle_alpha   90.00
_cell.angle_beta   90.00
_cell.angle_gamma   90.00
#
_symmetry.space_group_name_H-M   'P 1'
#
loop_
_entity.id
_entity.type
_entity.pdbx_description
1 polymer ?
#
loop_
_entity_poly.entity_id
_entity_poly.type
_entity_poly.pdbx_seq_one_letter_code
_entity_poly.pdbx_strand_id
1 'polypeptide(L)'
;MEKAINRQRVLLDHLRPSSSSHNFESTLSASACLAGDSAAYQRTSAYGDDVVIVAAYRTPQCKSKRGGFKDTHADDLLAPVLK
;
A
#
# COMPACT_ATOMS: atom_id res chain seq x y z
N MET A 1 -12.06 -8.53 19.29
CA MET A 1 -11.02 -7.52 19.60
C MET A 1 -9.67 -7.88 18.96
N GLU A 2 -9.32 -9.16 18.94
CA GLU A 2 -8.07 -9.72 18.40
C GLU A 2 -7.73 -9.33 16.95
N LYS A 3 -8.71 -9.29 16.04
CA LYS A 3 -8.51 -8.87 14.64
C LYS A 3 -8.07 -7.41 14.51
N ALA A 4 -8.52 -6.52 15.41
CA ALA A 4 -8.12 -5.11 15.40
C ALA A 4 -6.66 -4.97 15.90
N ILE A 5 -6.30 -5.74 16.93
CA ILE A 5 -4.95 -5.79 17.49
C ILE A 5 -3.94 -6.29 16.45
N ASN A 6 -4.30 -7.34 15.69
CA ASN A 6 -3.44 -7.84 14.61
C ASN A 6 -3.25 -6.82 13.48
N ARG A 7 -4.31 -6.10 13.09
CA ARG A 7 -4.21 -5.03 12.08
C ARG A 7 -3.31 -3.89 12.55
N GLN A 8 -3.44 -3.50 13.81
CA GLN A 8 -2.59 -2.47 14.41
C GLN A 8 -1.13 -2.91 14.47
N ARG A 9 -0.86 -4.18 14.85
CA ARG A 9 0.51 -4.75 14.82
C ARG A 9 1.13 -4.69 13.44
N VAL A 10 0.41 -5.13 12.41
CA VAL A 10 0.87 -5.08 11.01
C VAL A 10 1.21 -3.65 10.59
N LEU A 11 0.31 -2.70 10.85
CA LEU A 11 0.52 -1.29 10.51
C LEU A 11 1.72 -0.67 11.22
N LEU A 12 1.93 -1.00 12.49
CA LEU A 12 3.07 -0.48 13.27
C LEU A 12 4.40 -1.07 12.81
N ASP A 13 4.41 -2.33 12.35
CA ASP A 13 5.63 -2.99 11.87
C ASP A 13 6.09 -2.40 10.52
N HIS A 14 5.15 -1.99 9.65
CA HIS A 14 5.47 -1.26 8.41
C HIS A 14 6.11 0.13 8.64
N LEU A 15 6.02 0.70 9.84
CA LEU A 15 6.63 1.99 10.18
C LEU A 15 8.07 1.84 10.69
N ARG A 16 8.56 0.61 10.90
CA ARG A 16 9.93 0.38 11.36
C ARG A 16 10.91 0.59 10.19
N PRO A 17 11.93 1.45 10.35
CA PRO A 17 12.93 1.65 9.32
C PRO A 17 13.74 0.36 9.10
N SER A 18 13.93 -0.04 7.83
CA SER A 18 14.71 -1.25 7.46
C SER A 18 16.20 -1.19 7.82
N SER A 19 16.69 -0.08 8.38
CA SER A 19 18.13 0.23 8.50
C SER A 19 18.80 -0.24 9.79
N SER A 20 18.12 -0.95 10.69
CA SER A 20 18.79 -1.55 11.86
C SER A 20 19.08 -3.03 11.60
N SER A 21 20.35 -3.31 11.32
CA SER A 21 20.99 -4.61 11.12
C SER A 21 20.89 -5.53 12.35
N HIS A 22 19.68 -5.85 12.78
CA HIS A 22 19.41 -6.83 13.82
C HIS A 22 18.49 -7.90 13.27
N ASN A 23 18.90 -9.15 13.50
CA ASN A 23 18.22 -10.42 13.22
C ASN A 23 16.83 -10.53 13.90
N PHE A 24 15.94 -9.58 13.66
CA PHE A 24 14.53 -9.73 13.94
C PHE A 24 13.88 -10.20 12.65
N GLU A 25 13.54 -11.50 12.66
CA GLU A 25 12.63 -12.14 11.72
C GLU A 25 11.46 -11.18 11.43
N SER A 26 11.51 -10.48 10.29
CA SER A 26 10.41 -9.63 9.84
C SER A 26 9.22 -10.56 9.65
N THR A 27 8.25 -10.48 10.56
CA THR A 27 7.07 -11.38 10.56
C THR A 27 6.12 -11.10 9.40
N LEU A 28 6.44 -10.08 8.59
CA LEU A 28 5.73 -9.67 7.40
C LEU A 28 6.60 -9.93 6.18
N SER A 29 6.20 -10.93 5.39
CA SER A 29 6.72 -11.14 4.05
C SER A 29 5.93 -10.30 3.05
N ALA A 30 6.62 -9.66 2.10
CA ALA A 30 5.97 -8.98 0.99
C ALA A 30 5.16 -10.01 0.18
N SER A 31 3.85 -9.85 0.17
CA SER A 31 2.95 -10.72 -0.58
C SER A 31 2.62 -10.06 -1.92
N ALA A 32 2.87 -10.76 -3.02
CA ALA A 32 2.45 -10.30 -4.34
C ALA A 32 0.92 -10.20 -4.38
N CYS A 33 0.40 -9.12 -4.97
CA CYS A 33 -1.04 -8.98 -5.15
C CYS A 33 -1.56 -10.07 -6.11
N LEU A 34 -2.22 -11.10 -5.58
CA LEU A 34 -2.84 -12.19 -6.35
C LEU A 34 -4.06 -11.73 -7.19
N ALA A 35 -4.31 -10.43 -7.27
CA ALA A 35 -5.40 -9.85 -8.03
C ALA A 35 -5.13 -10.00 -9.53
N GLY A 36 -5.56 -11.13 -10.10
CA GLY A 36 -5.39 -11.45 -11.52
C GLY A 36 -5.06 -12.91 -11.81
N ASP A 37 -4.69 -13.72 -10.81
CA ASP A 37 -4.26 -15.12 -11.01
C ASP A 37 -5.39 -16.09 -11.39
N SER A 38 -6.64 -15.63 -11.40
CA SER A 38 -7.80 -16.41 -11.89
C SER A 38 -8.09 -16.19 -13.38
N ALA A 39 -7.29 -15.37 -14.09
CA ALA A 39 -7.49 -15.09 -15.51
C ALA A 39 -6.83 -16.14 -16.41
N ALA A 40 -7.38 -16.34 -17.62
CA ALA A 40 -6.83 -17.26 -18.63
C ALA A 40 -5.41 -16.89 -19.11
N TYR A 41 -4.87 -15.74 -18.71
CA TYR A 41 -3.49 -15.34 -18.95
C TYR A 41 -2.79 -15.09 -17.61
N GLN A 42 -1.63 -15.70 -17.42
CA GLN A 42 -0.81 -15.50 -16.24
C GLN A 42 0.00 -14.22 -16.41
N ARG A 43 -0.26 -13.21 -15.56
CA ARG A 43 0.50 -11.96 -15.56
C ARG A 43 1.67 -12.10 -14.57
N THR A 44 2.75 -12.77 -15.00
CA THR A 44 3.96 -12.92 -14.18
C THR A 44 4.79 -11.65 -14.26
N SER A 45 4.86 -10.90 -13.17
CA SER A 45 5.83 -9.83 -13.02
C SER A 45 7.17 -10.41 -12.55
N ALA A 46 8.18 -10.35 -13.41
CA ALA A 46 9.55 -10.70 -13.07
C ALA A 46 10.27 -9.42 -12.63
N TYR A 47 10.64 -9.34 -11.35
CA TYR A 47 11.23 -8.14 -10.77
C TYR A 47 12.76 -8.09 -10.80
N GLY A 48 13.43 -9.05 -11.48
CA GLY A 48 14.85 -8.99 -11.85
C GLY A 48 15.77 -8.35 -10.81
N ASP A 49 16.42 -7.25 -11.18
CA ASP A 49 17.01 -6.31 -10.22
C ASP A 49 15.86 -5.54 -9.53
N ASP A 50 15.64 -5.81 -8.24
CA ASP A 50 14.46 -5.37 -7.48
C ASP A 50 14.06 -3.91 -7.73
N VAL A 51 12.87 -3.70 -8.30
CA VAL A 51 12.27 -2.37 -8.46
C VAL A 51 11.68 -1.92 -7.12
N VAL A 52 12.39 -1.03 -6.43
CA VAL A 52 11.99 -0.53 -5.10
C VAL A 52 11.01 0.64 -5.17
N ILE A 53 10.03 0.67 -4.26
CA ILE A 53 9.10 1.79 -4.09
C ILE A 53 9.77 2.81 -3.15
N VAL A 54 10.18 3.96 -3.69
CA VAL A 54 10.86 5.02 -2.91
C VAL A 54 9.87 5.89 -2.13
N ALA A 55 8.67 6.10 -2.68
CA ALA A 55 7.59 6.84 -2.04
C ALA A 55 6.22 6.33 -2.51
N ALA A 56 5.24 6.32 -1.62
CA ALA A 56 3.86 5.93 -1.92
C ALA A 56 2.88 6.80 -1.12
N TYR A 57 2.16 7.69 -1.82
CA TYR A 57 1.21 8.63 -1.23
C TYR A 57 -0.21 8.38 -1.76
N ARG A 58 -1.21 8.84 -1.01
CA ARG A 58 -2.62 8.80 -1.40
C ARG A 58 -3.40 9.93 -0.76
N THR A 59 -4.51 10.33 -1.39
CA THR A 59 -5.51 11.19 -0.76
C THR A 59 -6.38 10.41 0.25
N PRO A 60 -7.11 11.11 1.14
CA PRO A 60 -8.23 10.52 1.86
C PRO A 60 -9.24 9.85 0.91
N GLN A 61 -9.92 8.79 1.38
CA GLN A 61 -11.02 8.19 0.65
C GLN A 61 -12.35 8.75 1.16
N CYS A 62 -13.11 9.38 0.27
CA CYS A 62 -14.39 10.00 0.59
C CYS A 62 -15.51 9.27 -0.15
N LYS A 63 -16.70 9.20 0.45
CA LYS A 63 -17.89 8.63 -0.21
C LYS A 63 -18.27 9.46 -1.43
N SER A 64 -18.43 8.83 -2.59
CA SER A 64 -18.87 9.53 -3.80
C SER A 64 -20.21 10.26 -3.57
N LYS A 65 -20.40 11.41 -4.25
CA LYS A 65 -21.59 12.28 -4.22
C LYS A 65 -21.93 12.96 -2.88
N ARG A 66 -21.46 12.47 -1.73
CA ARG A 66 -21.83 12.98 -0.39
C ARG A 66 -20.66 13.23 0.56
N GLY A 67 -19.48 12.73 0.24
CA GLY A 67 -18.28 12.86 1.08
C GLY A 67 -17.57 14.20 0.93
N GLY A 68 -16.41 14.32 1.59
CA GLY A 68 -15.62 15.55 1.61
C GLY A 68 -15.15 16.03 0.23
N PHE A 69 -14.91 15.12 -0.72
CA PHE A 69 -14.49 15.43 -2.09
C PHE A 69 -15.63 15.49 -3.12
N LYS A 70 -16.89 15.66 -2.68
CA LYS A 70 -18.04 15.65 -3.61
C LYS A 70 -18.00 16.81 -4.62
N ASP A 71 -17.36 17.92 -4.25
CA ASP A 71 -17.23 19.14 -5.05
C ASP A 71 -15.77 19.41 -5.47
N THR A 72 -14.88 18.41 -5.33
CA THR A 72 -13.45 18.53 -5.66
C THR A 72 -13.17 17.88 -7.01
N HIS A 73 -12.51 18.60 -7.92
CA HIS A 73 -12.13 18.05 -9.22
C HIS A 73 -11.00 17.03 -9.11
N ALA A 74 -10.89 16.13 -10.08
CA ALA A 74 -9.87 15.09 -10.08
C ALA A 74 -8.44 15.67 -10.10
N ASP A 75 -8.24 16.78 -10.81
CA ASP A 75 -6.95 17.47 -10.91
C ASP A 75 -6.48 17.98 -9.55
N ASP A 76 -7.40 18.52 -8.74
CA ASP A 76 -7.13 18.99 -7.37
C ASP A 76 -6.86 17.84 -6.39
N LEU A 77 -7.35 16.63 -6.68
CA LEU A 77 -7.03 15.43 -5.91
C LEU A 77 -5.66 14.86 -6.30
N LEU A 78 -5.28 14.96 -7.57
CA LEU A 78 -4.03 14.40 -8.09
C LEU A 78 -2.83 15.31 -7.81
N ALA A 79 -2.96 16.61 -8.03
CA ALA A 79 -1.89 17.59 -7.84
C ALA A 79 -1.16 17.51 -6.47
N PRO A 80 -1.84 17.34 -5.31
CA PRO A 80 -1.14 17.22 -4.03
C PRO A 80 -0.40 15.89 -3.83
N VAL A 81 -0.70 14.86 -4.61
CA VAL A 81 -0.04 13.54 -4.54
C VAL A 81 1.24 13.52 -5.39
N LEU A 82 1.33 14.38 -6.40
CA LEU A 82 2.48 14.48 -7.32
C LEU A 82 3.59 15.44 -6.83
N LYS A 83 3.48 15.97 -5.61
CA LYS A 83 4.48 16.86 -5.02
C LYS A 83 5.65 16.12 -4.39
#